data_AF-A0A3D0TZK6-F1
#
_entry.id   AF-A0A3D0TZK6-F1
#
_cell.length_a   1.000
_cell.length_b   1.000
_cell.length_c   1.000
_cell.angle_alpha   90.00
_cell.angle_beta   90.00
_cell.angle_gamma   90.00
#
_symmetry.space_group_name_H-M   'P 1'
#
loop_
_entity.id
_entity.type
_entity.pdbx_description
1 polymer ?
#
loop_
_entity_poly.entity_id
_entity_poly.type
_entity_poly.pdbx_seq_one_letter_code
_entity_poly.pdbx_strand_id
1 'polypeptide(L)'
;MRSLATGFVYTAADLPAQLLDDAYEVLARFFALPPERKAACASPESHGSRGYTGVLVETAAISDTPDWKEMLNWGEQLPTGHPLRTRYPQRYHDQAFPADEDTGIAGTAAVLTEFHDCLVQLQTRFLRLIAVGIGAHESFFDAMVAHGSHLTRAIH
;
A
#
# COMPACT_ATOMS: atom_id res chain seq x y z
N MET A 1 -12.89 -15.48 18.70
CA MET A 1 -12.95 -14.29 17.83
C MET A 1 -14.28 -13.56 18.08
N ARG A 2 -14.27 -12.23 18.33
CA ARG A 2 -15.47 -11.40 18.59
C ARG A 2 -15.59 -10.22 17.61
N SER A 3 -15.33 -10.45 16.31
CA SER A 3 -15.41 -9.40 15.28
C SER A 3 -16.77 -8.67 15.29
N LEU A 4 -17.87 -9.41 15.44
CA LEU A 4 -19.23 -8.85 15.37
C LEU A 4 -19.57 -7.84 16.49
N ALA A 5 -18.78 -7.78 17.57
CA ALA A 5 -19.01 -6.84 18.66
C ALA A 5 -18.26 -5.51 18.47
N THR A 6 -17.11 -5.51 17.79
CA THR A 6 -16.22 -4.36 17.71
C THR A 6 -15.90 -3.92 16.29
N GLY A 7 -16.12 -4.79 15.29
CA GLY A 7 -15.62 -4.62 13.93
C GLY A 7 -14.14 -4.95 13.77
N PHE A 8 -13.44 -5.38 14.84
CA PHE A 8 -12.00 -5.61 14.84
C PHE A 8 -11.62 -7.01 15.34
N VAL A 9 -10.55 -7.55 14.77
CA VAL A 9 -9.88 -8.77 15.24
C VAL A 9 -8.38 -8.52 15.33
N TYR A 10 -7.77 -9.05 16.39
CA TYR A 10 -6.32 -9.14 16.51
C TYR A 10 -5.87 -10.55 16.15
N THR A 11 -4.76 -10.64 15.43
CA THR A 11 -4.23 -11.88 14.92
C THR A 11 -2.72 -11.80 14.83
N ALA A 12 -2.05 -12.93 14.96
CA ALA A 12 -0.67 -13.06 14.51
C ALA A 12 -0.66 -13.17 12.98
N ALA A 13 0.45 -12.77 12.38
CA ALA A 13 0.75 -12.97 10.97
C ALA A 13 2.11 -13.67 10.86
N ASP A 14 2.27 -14.41 9.77
CA ASP A 14 3.49 -15.09 9.34
C ASP A 14 4.35 -14.21 8.41
N LEU A 15 4.21 -12.88 8.51
CA LEU A 15 5.05 -11.95 7.77
C LEU A 15 6.51 -12.10 8.23
N PRO A 16 7.48 -12.24 7.32
CA PRO A 16 8.89 -12.34 7.70
C PRO A 16 9.31 -11.08 8.47
N ALA A 17 9.87 -11.28 9.68
CA ALA A 17 10.33 -10.17 10.51
C ALA A 17 11.37 -9.29 9.77
N GLN A 18 12.29 -9.92 9.04
CA GLN A 18 13.29 -9.20 8.25
C GLN A 18 12.66 -8.31 7.17
N LEU A 19 11.64 -8.80 6.45
CA LEU A 19 10.95 -8.01 5.42
C LEU A 19 10.24 -6.79 6.04
N LEU A 20 9.69 -6.94 7.24
CA LEU A 20 9.11 -5.83 7.98
C LEU A 20 10.19 -4.80 8.35
N ASP A 21 11.31 -5.25 8.92
CA ASP A 21 12.42 -4.38 9.29
C ASP A 21 12.99 -3.64 8.08
N ASP A 22 13.21 -4.34 6.96
CA ASP A 22 13.72 -3.78 5.71
C ASP A 22 12.77 -2.73 5.13
N ALA A 23 11.46 -3.02 5.09
CA ALA A 23 10.46 -2.08 4.61
C ALA A 23 10.39 -0.82 5.49
N TYR A 24 10.43 -0.97 6.81
CA TYR A 24 10.45 0.16 7.73
C TYR A 24 11.75 0.96 7.64
N GLU A 25 12.89 0.32 7.41
CA GLU A 25 14.15 1.02 7.18
C GLU A 25 14.10 1.87 5.91
N VAL A 26 13.61 1.31 4.79
CA VAL A 26 13.38 2.04 3.54
C VAL A 26 12.49 3.26 3.78
N LEU A 27 11.36 3.08 4.46
CA LEU A 27 10.41 4.17 4.74
C LEU A 27 11.02 5.24 5.64
N ALA A 28 11.74 4.84 6.71
CA ALA A 28 12.39 5.77 7.61
C ALA A 28 13.44 6.62 6.90
N ARG A 29 14.26 6.01 6.04
CA ARG A 29 15.25 6.74 5.24
C ARG A 29 14.58 7.66 4.23
N PHE A 30 13.51 7.21 3.58
CA PHE A 30 12.74 8.04 2.66
C PHE A 30 12.13 9.28 3.35
N PHE A 31 11.43 9.11 4.48
CA PHE A 31 10.79 10.24 5.15
C PHE A 31 11.78 11.23 5.77
N ALA A 32 13.01 10.78 6.08
CA ALA A 32 14.11 11.63 6.52
C ALA A 32 14.72 12.50 5.40
N LEU A 33 14.37 12.28 4.13
CA LEU A 33 14.90 13.06 3.02
C LEU A 33 14.39 14.51 3.03
N PRO A 34 15.15 15.45 2.42
CA PRO A 34 14.67 16.80 2.16
C PRO A 34 13.36 16.80 1.35
N PRO A 35 12.42 17.74 1.59
CA PRO A 35 11.14 17.78 0.91
C PRO A 35 11.21 17.73 -0.61
N GLU A 36 12.23 18.36 -1.22
CA GLU A 36 12.43 18.37 -2.67
C GLU A 36 12.73 16.97 -3.24
N ARG A 37 13.50 16.15 -2.52
CA ARG A 37 13.79 14.76 -2.93
C ARG A 37 12.54 13.89 -2.76
N LYS A 38 11.79 14.06 -1.68
CA LYS A 38 10.50 13.36 -1.50
C LYS A 38 9.49 13.72 -2.59
N ALA A 39 9.43 15.01 -2.97
CA ALA A 39 8.56 15.50 -4.04
C ALA A 39 8.86 14.89 -5.42
N ALA A 40 10.09 14.45 -5.66
CA ALA A 40 10.45 13.74 -6.89
C ALA A 40 9.74 12.38 -7.03
N CYS A 41 9.27 11.80 -5.91
CA CYS A 41 8.47 10.57 -5.89
C CYS A 41 6.97 10.83 -6.04
N ALA A 42 6.52 12.07 -6.27
CA ALA A 42 5.10 12.36 -6.45
C ALA A 42 4.58 11.79 -7.78
N SER A 43 3.33 11.31 -7.77
CA SER A 43 2.61 10.92 -8.99
C SER A 43 1.33 11.76 -9.09
N PRO A 44 1.38 12.98 -9.67
CA PRO A 44 0.24 13.90 -9.69
C PRO A 44 -1.01 13.32 -10.37
N GLU A 45 -0.80 12.52 -11.42
CA GLU A 45 -1.88 11.88 -12.18
C GLU A 45 -2.63 10.82 -11.37
N SER A 46 -2.02 10.30 -10.29
CA SER A 46 -2.60 9.25 -9.46
C SER A 46 -3.56 9.76 -8.37
N HIS A 47 -3.71 11.08 -8.24
CA HIS A 47 -4.56 11.72 -7.21
C HIS A 47 -4.30 11.19 -5.79
N GLY A 48 -3.02 10.98 -5.44
CA GLY A 48 -2.61 10.48 -4.12
C GLY A 48 -2.71 8.96 -3.93
N SER A 49 -3.10 8.19 -4.97
CA SER A 49 -3.12 6.73 -4.91
C SER A 49 -1.74 6.09 -5.17
N ARG A 50 -0.78 6.83 -5.73
CA ARG A 50 0.60 6.41 -5.94
C ARG A 50 1.59 7.52 -5.58
N GLY A 51 2.79 7.11 -5.19
CA GLY A 51 3.88 8.02 -4.91
C GLY A 51 3.69 8.83 -3.63
N TYR A 52 4.52 9.87 -3.50
CA TYR A 52 4.56 10.75 -2.36
C TYR A 52 3.44 11.79 -2.38
N THR A 53 2.80 11.98 -1.22
CA THR A 53 1.89 13.09 -0.94
C THR A 53 2.43 13.85 0.26
N GLY A 54 2.82 15.11 0.04
CA GLY A 54 3.38 15.94 1.09
C GLY A 54 2.35 16.45 2.08
N VAL A 55 2.87 17.00 3.18
CA VAL A 55 2.10 17.72 4.21
C VAL A 55 1.24 18.81 3.55
N LEU A 56 -0.02 18.95 3.96
CA LEU A 56 -0.97 20.00 3.53
C LEU A 56 -1.67 19.82 2.17
N VAL A 57 -1.60 18.65 1.51
CA VAL A 57 -2.30 18.43 0.22
C VAL A 57 -3.72 17.86 0.39
N GLU A 58 -4.02 17.16 1.50
CA GLU A 58 -5.40 16.72 1.81
C GLU A 58 -6.06 17.64 2.84
N THR A 59 -6.93 18.53 2.39
CA THR A 59 -7.87 19.24 3.26
C THR A 59 -8.94 18.22 3.70
N ALA A 60 -8.83 17.68 4.91
CA ALA A 60 -9.88 16.85 5.48
C ALA A 60 -11.20 17.66 5.48
N ALA A 61 -12.27 17.10 4.91
CA ALA A 61 -13.56 17.76 4.72
C ALA A 61 -14.27 18.22 6.02
N ILE A 62 -13.67 18.01 7.20
CA ILE A 62 -14.28 18.22 8.53
C ILE A 62 -13.29 18.83 9.55
N SER A 63 -12.11 19.33 9.15
CA SER A 63 -11.14 19.88 10.12
C SER A 63 -10.39 21.10 9.60
N ASP A 64 -10.49 22.22 10.33
CA ASP A 64 -9.71 23.44 10.13
C ASP A 64 -8.25 23.32 10.64
N THR A 65 -7.89 22.17 11.24
CA THR A 65 -6.51 21.88 11.66
C THR A 65 -5.80 21.11 10.55
N PRO A 66 -4.68 21.62 10.00
CA PRO A 66 -3.96 20.93 8.94
C PRO A 66 -3.41 19.59 9.43
N ASP A 67 -3.64 18.51 8.67
CA ASP A 67 -3.03 17.21 8.96
C ASP A 67 -1.54 17.30 8.61
N TRP A 68 -0.66 17.23 9.62
CA TRP A 68 0.78 17.32 9.45
C TRP A 68 1.41 16.00 9.01
N LYS A 69 0.66 15.20 8.25
CA LYS A 69 1.09 13.89 7.78
C LYS A 69 1.58 13.98 6.36
N GLU A 70 2.66 13.27 6.12
CA GLU A 70 3.11 12.95 4.79
C GLU A 70 2.90 11.46 4.51
N MET A 71 2.76 11.11 3.24
CA MET A 71 2.43 9.75 2.83
C MET A 71 3.25 9.28 1.64
N LEU A 72 3.58 7.98 1.64
CA LEU A 72 4.01 7.27 0.45
C LEU A 72 3.00 6.16 0.16
N ASN A 73 2.46 6.16 -1.06
CA ASN A 73 1.39 5.26 -1.50
C ASN A 73 1.87 4.37 -2.65
N TRP A 74 1.63 3.07 -2.57
CA TRP A 74 1.98 2.13 -3.64
C TRP A 74 1.01 0.95 -3.69
N GLY A 75 1.03 0.22 -4.79
CA GLY A 75 0.26 -1.01 -4.92
C GLY A 75 0.85 -1.93 -5.97
N GLU A 76 0.03 -2.84 -6.48
CA GLU A 76 0.46 -3.80 -7.50
C GLU A 76 0.91 -3.09 -8.79
N GLN A 77 2.04 -3.54 -9.35
CA GLN A 77 2.51 -3.13 -10.67
C GLN A 77 2.09 -4.18 -11.71
N LEU A 78 0.99 -3.91 -12.41
CA LEU A 78 0.52 -4.80 -13.46
C LEU A 78 1.46 -4.80 -14.68
N PRO A 79 1.69 -5.96 -15.33
CA PRO A 79 2.50 -6.04 -16.54
C PRO A 79 2.02 -5.10 -17.65
N THR A 80 2.95 -4.69 -18.51
CA THR A 80 2.65 -3.91 -19.71
C THR A 80 1.63 -4.65 -20.59
N GLY A 81 0.59 -3.94 -21.02
CA GLY A 81 -0.49 -4.50 -21.86
C GLY A 81 -1.58 -5.25 -21.09
N HIS A 82 -1.52 -5.31 -19.75
CA HIS A 82 -2.59 -5.93 -18.97
C HIS A 82 -3.95 -5.23 -19.21
N PRO A 83 -5.05 -5.97 -19.50
CA PRO A 83 -6.34 -5.35 -19.87
C PRO A 83 -6.91 -4.37 -18.85
N LEU A 84 -6.64 -4.59 -17.57
CA LEU A 84 -7.09 -3.70 -16.49
C LEU A 84 -6.45 -2.31 -16.56
N ARG A 85 -5.21 -2.19 -17.07
CA ARG A 85 -4.54 -0.89 -17.25
C ARG A 85 -5.26 -0.05 -18.30
N THR A 86 -5.75 -0.67 -19.37
CA THR A 86 -6.53 0.00 -20.41
C THR A 86 -7.96 0.31 -19.95
N ARG A 87 -8.59 -0.64 -19.24
CA ARG A 87 -10.00 -0.51 -18.81
C ARG A 87 -10.18 0.45 -17.64
N TYR A 88 -9.20 0.53 -16.74
CA TYR A 88 -9.25 1.33 -15.52
C TYR A 88 -7.94 2.11 -15.31
N PRO A 89 -7.55 3.00 -16.23
CA PRO A 89 -6.26 3.69 -16.18
C PRO A 89 -6.06 4.49 -14.89
N GLN A 90 -7.15 5.03 -14.33
CA GLN A 90 -7.16 5.80 -13.08
C GLN A 90 -6.93 4.96 -11.80
N ARG A 91 -6.86 3.63 -11.91
CA ARG A 91 -6.63 2.71 -10.77
C ARG A 91 -5.29 2.00 -10.85
N TYR A 92 -4.75 1.87 -12.06
CA TYR A 92 -3.54 1.11 -12.34
C TYR A 92 -2.48 2.01 -12.97
N HIS A 93 -2.13 3.07 -12.23
CA HIS A 93 -1.00 3.94 -12.55
C HIS A 93 0.33 3.22 -12.31
N ASP A 94 1.38 3.71 -12.96
CA ASP A 94 2.74 3.30 -12.66
C ASP A 94 3.11 3.69 -11.22
N GLN A 95 3.94 2.84 -10.60
CA GLN A 95 4.42 3.05 -9.25
C GLN A 95 5.51 4.13 -9.25
N ALA A 96 5.50 4.98 -8.23
CA ALA A 96 6.53 6.00 -8.02
C ALA A 96 7.24 5.70 -6.70
N PHE A 97 8.32 4.94 -6.78
CA PHE A 97 9.15 4.57 -5.63
C PHE A 97 10.35 5.53 -5.49
N PRO A 98 10.91 5.67 -4.27
CA PRO A 98 12.20 6.32 -4.07
C PRO A 98 13.30 5.59 -4.84
N ALA A 99 14.28 6.33 -5.34
CA ALA A 99 15.44 5.72 -5.97
C ALA A 99 16.35 5.10 -4.89
N ASP A 100 17.10 4.06 -5.25
CA ASP A 100 18.07 3.43 -4.34
C ASP A 100 19.13 4.42 -3.82
N GLU A 101 19.46 5.44 -4.61
CA GLU A 101 20.37 6.53 -4.21
C GLU A 101 19.77 7.47 -3.15
N ASP A 102 18.44 7.62 -3.14
CA ASP A 102 17.74 8.47 -2.16
C ASP A 102 17.74 7.81 -0.79
N THR A 103 17.44 6.52 -0.75
CA THR A 103 17.39 5.74 0.50
C THR A 103 18.77 5.22 0.89
N GLY A 104 19.72 5.12 -0.04
CA GLY A 104 20.97 4.39 0.16
C GLY A 104 20.76 2.89 0.39
N ILE A 105 19.63 2.33 -0.09
CA ILE A 105 19.28 0.91 0.00
C ILE A 105 19.08 0.39 -1.42
N ALA A 106 19.91 -0.58 -1.81
CA ALA A 106 19.76 -1.26 -3.09
C ALA A 106 18.47 -2.09 -3.10
N GLY A 107 17.68 -1.96 -4.17
CA GLY A 107 16.42 -2.68 -4.31
C GLY A 107 15.26 -2.08 -3.52
N THR A 108 15.25 -0.76 -3.28
CA THR A 108 14.19 -0.06 -2.53
C THR A 108 12.79 -0.40 -3.06
N ALA A 109 12.60 -0.31 -4.38
CA ALA A 109 11.32 -0.65 -5.01
C ALA A 109 10.95 -2.13 -4.84
N ALA A 110 11.93 -3.03 -4.86
CA ALA A 110 11.71 -4.46 -4.72
C ALA A 110 11.25 -4.80 -3.29
N VAL A 111 11.90 -4.25 -2.27
CA VAL A 111 11.50 -4.43 -0.85
C VAL A 111 10.06 -3.96 -0.62
N LEU A 112 9.71 -2.76 -1.10
CA LEU A 112 8.36 -2.22 -0.93
C LEU A 112 7.30 -3.03 -1.70
N THR A 113 7.65 -3.54 -2.89
CA THR A 113 6.76 -4.40 -3.69
C THR A 113 6.56 -5.76 -3.01
N GLU A 114 7.62 -6.41 -2.55
CA GLU A 114 7.54 -7.69 -1.83
C GLU A 114 6.71 -7.54 -0.55
N PHE A 115 6.92 -6.45 0.20
CA PHE A 115 6.11 -6.13 1.37
C PHE A 115 4.61 -5.97 1.02
N HIS A 116 4.28 -5.28 -0.07
CA HIS A 116 2.90 -5.17 -0.55
C HIS A 116 2.29 -6.54 -0.87
N ASP A 117 3.01 -7.36 -1.64
CA ASP A 117 2.53 -8.66 -2.09
C ASP A 117 2.28 -9.61 -0.90
N CYS A 118 3.17 -9.62 0.09
CA CYS A 118 2.97 -10.38 1.33
C CYS A 118 1.71 -9.93 2.09
N LEU A 119 1.45 -8.62 2.18
CA LEU A 119 0.24 -8.11 2.81
C LEU A 119 -1.03 -8.49 2.05
N VAL A 120 -1.03 -8.44 0.71
CA VAL A 120 -2.17 -8.87 -0.11
C VAL A 120 -2.45 -10.35 0.06
N GLN A 121 -1.40 -11.19 0.09
CA GLN A 121 -1.55 -12.62 0.35
C GLN A 121 -2.14 -12.90 1.74
N LEU A 122 -1.65 -12.19 2.76
CA LEU A 122 -2.17 -12.27 4.13
C LEU A 122 -3.65 -11.88 4.19
N GLN A 123 -4.01 -10.74 3.60
CA GLN A 123 -5.40 -10.25 3.53
C GLN A 123 -6.30 -11.24 2.80
N THR A 124 -5.81 -11.85 1.71
CA THR A 124 -6.55 -12.89 0.98
C THR A 124 -6.81 -14.11 1.87
N ARG A 125 -5.82 -14.57 2.65
CA ARG A 125 -6.03 -15.66 3.63
C ARG A 125 -7.08 -15.28 4.68
N PHE A 126 -7.10 -14.04 5.15
CA PHE A 126 -8.17 -13.55 6.04
C PHE A 126 -9.55 -13.58 5.40
N LEU A 127 -9.68 -13.16 4.14
CA LEU A 127 -10.95 -13.20 3.42
C LEU A 127 -11.47 -14.64 3.25
N ARG A 128 -10.58 -15.62 3.06
CA ARG A 128 -10.98 -17.04 3.02
C ARG A 128 -11.54 -17.53 4.35
N LEU A 129 -10.94 -17.12 5.48
CA LEU A 129 -11.49 -17.41 6.81
C LEU A 129 -12.87 -16.76 7.03
N ILE A 130 -13.04 -15.52 6.57
CA ILE A 130 -14.32 -14.82 6.62
C ILE A 130 -15.37 -15.55 5.76
N ALA A 131 -15.00 -15.98 4.55
CA ALA A 131 -15.90 -16.71 3.65
C ALA A 131 -16.46 -17.99 4.31
N VAL A 132 -15.59 -18.79 4.94
CA VAL A 132 -16.02 -19.97 5.70
C VAL A 132 -16.92 -19.56 6.88
N GLY A 133 -16.57 -18.50 7.61
CA GLY A 133 -17.34 -18.01 8.75
C GLY A 133 -18.76 -17.55 8.41
N ILE A 134 -19.00 -17.12 7.17
CA ILE A 134 -20.34 -16.73 6.67
C ILE A 134 -21.06 -17.84 5.89
N GLY A 135 -20.49 -19.06 5.86
CA GLY A 135 -21.07 -20.21 5.18
C GLY A 135 -20.87 -20.23 3.66
N ALA A 136 -19.94 -19.45 3.12
CA ALA A 136 -19.54 -19.48 1.72
C ALA A 136 -18.37 -20.47 1.50
N HIS A 137 -18.06 -20.76 0.23
CA HIS A 137 -16.86 -21.50 -0.14
C HIS A 137 -15.60 -20.70 0.25
N GLU A 138 -14.54 -21.37 0.71
CA GLU A 138 -13.33 -20.68 1.20
C GLU A 138 -12.74 -19.69 0.18
N SER A 139 -12.72 -20.05 -1.10
CA SER A 139 -12.16 -19.24 -2.18
C SER A 139 -13.16 -18.23 -2.78
N PHE A 140 -14.31 -18.01 -2.15
CA PHE A 140 -15.38 -17.15 -2.68
C PHE A 140 -14.90 -15.76 -3.10
N PHE A 141 -13.97 -15.16 -2.36
CA PHE A 141 -13.44 -13.82 -2.63
C PHE A 141 -12.21 -13.80 -3.56
N ASP A 142 -11.57 -14.94 -3.83
CA ASP A 142 -10.27 -14.99 -4.51
C ASP A 142 -10.29 -14.27 -5.87
N ALA A 143 -11.31 -14.53 -6.69
CA ALA A 143 -11.46 -13.90 -7.99
C ALA A 143 -11.81 -12.40 -7.92
N MET A 144 -12.41 -11.94 -6.81
CA MET A 144 -12.77 -10.53 -6.61
C MET A 144 -11.56 -9.68 -6.23
N VAL A 145 -10.59 -10.29 -5.53
CA VAL A 145 -9.35 -9.62 -5.11
C VAL A 145 -8.18 -9.88 -6.06
N ALA A 146 -8.31 -10.82 -7.00
CA ALA A 146 -7.31 -11.03 -8.06
C ALA A 146 -7.10 -9.74 -8.86
N HIS A 147 -5.87 -9.22 -8.84
CA HIS A 147 -5.51 -7.92 -9.39
C HIS A 147 -6.39 -6.76 -8.88
N GLY A 148 -6.90 -6.88 -7.64
CA GLY A 148 -7.61 -5.80 -6.98
C GLY A 148 -6.71 -4.58 -6.83
N SER A 149 -7.30 -3.38 -6.80
CA SER A 149 -6.57 -2.13 -6.60
C SER A 149 -6.13 -1.93 -5.15
N HIS A 150 -5.41 -2.91 -4.59
CA HIS A 150 -4.83 -2.83 -3.25
C HIS A 150 -3.89 -1.64 -3.16
N LEU A 151 -3.87 -1.02 -1.99
CA LEU A 151 -3.08 0.17 -1.70
C LEU A 151 -2.39 -0.02 -0.37
N THR A 152 -1.06 -0.05 -0.39
CA THR A 152 -0.25 0.16 0.81
C THR A 152 0.03 1.64 0.97
N ARG A 153 -0.13 2.12 2.19
CA ARG A 153 0.09 3.50 2.58
C ARG A 153 1.00 3.54 3.79
N ALA A 154 2.16 4.15 3.62
CA ALA A 154 3.01 4.55 4.73
C ALA A 154 2.69 6.00 5.11
N ILE A 155 2.61 6.27 6.41
CA ILE A 155 2.29 7.58 6.98
C ILE A 155 3.37 7.92 8.00
N HIS A 156 3.91 9.13 7.94
CA HIS A 156 4.86 9.69 8.90
C HIS A 156 4.30 10.97 9.53
#